data_AF-A0A931F9K0-F1
#
_entry.id   AF-A0A931F9K0-F1
#
_cell.length_a   1.000
_cell.length_b   1.000
_cell.length_c   1.000
_cell.angle_alpha   90.00
_cell.angle_beta   90.00
_cell.angle_gamma   90.00
#
_symmetry.space_group_name_H-M   'P 1'
#
loop_
_entity.id
_entity.type
_entity.pdbx_description
1 polymer ?
#
loop_
_entity_poly.entity_id
_entity_poly.type
_entity_poly.pdbx_seq_one_letter_code
_entity_poly.pdbx_strand_id
1 'polypeptide(L)'
;MNYFSYRDENELLNIIIGLTLPRTGFPSPFYDLGYKVMAIEQSFVNGKGKTVKPDIIIANQDKSILVLFEAKSCKNAELEQLDNYYNIKSKDLINNAGFNRELFDKGFNVSYFCYKLTFIDEEKVLACENLIKSIEDKYDYPVIMFNKEDGFISLILNEYIDDELNTLFNGILEIPTDKIPRLLKFDQHTTKQEIKNEYI
;
A
#
# COMPACT_ATOMS: atom_id res chain seq x y z
N MET A 1 -30.56 -6.83 -5.30
CA MET A 1 -29.93 -5.76 -6.11
C MET A 1 -28.47 -5.73 -5.68
N ASN A 2 -27.58 -6.15 -6.56
CA ASN A 2 -26.17 -6.47 -6.28
C ASN A 2 -25.41 -5.27 -5.73
N TYR A 3 -24.96 -5.38 -4.48
CA TYR A 3 -23.93 -4.52 -3.89
C TYR A 3 -22.71 -5.40 -3.60
N PHE A 4 -22.02 -5.83 -4.66
CA PHE A 4 -20.62 -6.21 -4.46
C PHE A 4 -19.90 -4.91 -4.11
N SER A 5 -19.52 -4.76 -2.84
CA SER A 5 -18.66 -3.67 -2.40
C SER A 5 -17.42 -3.74 -3.29
N TYR A 6 -17.26 -2.78 -4.20
CA TYR A 6 -16.04 -2.65 -4.98
C TYR A 6 -14.89 -2.57 -3.96
N ARG A 7 -14.11 -3.64 -3.85
CA ARG A 7 -12.86 -3.68 -3.08
C ARG A 7 -11.86 -2.92 -3.92
N ASP A 8 -11.91 -1.61 -3.75
CA ASP A 8 -11.12 -0.66 -4.51
C ASP A 8 -9.70 -0.61 -3.94
N GLU A 9 -8.70 -0.58 -4.83
CA GLU A 9 -7.32 -0.25 -4.45
C GLU A 9 -7.28 1.14 -3.78
N ASN A 10 -8.16 2.07 -4.16
CA ASN A 10 -8.30 3.35 -3.49
C ASN A 10 -8.72 3.21 -2.02
N GLU A 11 -9.49 2.20 -1.61
CA GLU A 11 -9.81 1.99 -0.19
C GLU A 11 -8.56 1.59 0.59
N LEU A 12 -7.71 0.73 0.01
CA LEU A 12 -6.41 0.37 0.60
C LEU A 12 -5.48 1.60 0.70
N LEU A 13 -5.41 2.42 -0.36
CA LEU A 13 -4.61 3.65 -0.34
C LEU A 13 -5.15 4.68 0.67
N ASN A 14 -6.47 4.82 0.75
CA ASN A 14 -7.13 5.66 1.73
C ASN A 14 -6.84 5.23 3.16
N ILE A 15 -6.75 3.92 3.42
CA ILE A 15 -6.29 3.40 4.72
C ILE A 15 -4.85 3.85 4.97
N ILE A 16 -3.91 3.63 4.04
CA ILE A 16 -2.51 4.04 4.20
C ILE A 16 -2.40 5.55 4.49
N ILE A 17 -3.08 6.39 3.71
CA ILE A 17 -3.10 7.85 3.93
C ILE A 17 -3.71 8.16 5.29
N GLY A 18 -4.82 7.51 5.65
CA GLY A 18 -5.47 7.66 6.96
C GLY A 18 -4.54 7.37 8.14
N LEU A 19 -3.72 6.32 8.03
CA LEU A 19 -2.73 5.96 9.06
C LEU A 19 -1.65 7.04 9.23
N THR A 20 -1.40 7.88 8.22
CA THR A 20 -0.42 8.99 8.27
C THR A 20 -0.98 10.32 8.79
N LEU A 21 -2.28 10.37 9.13
CA LEU A 21 -2.95 11.60 9.55
C LEU A 21 -3.63 11.43 10.92
N PRO A 22 -3.45 12.35 11.88
CA PRO A 22 -4.13 12.29 13.16
C PRO A 22 -5.61 12.66 12.97
N ARG A 23 -6.49 11.66 12.89
CA ARG A 23 -7.93 11.85 12.65
C ARG A 23 -8.75 11.22 13.76
N THR A 24 -9.70 11.97 14.29
CA THR A 24 -10.63 11.45 15.29
C THR A 24 -11.39 10.23 14.77
N GLY A 25 -11.30 9.12 15.49
CA GLY A 25 -12.02 7.88 15.18
C GLY A 25 -11.39 7.03 14.08
N PHE A 26 -10.17 7.32 13.65
CA PHE A 26 -9.37 6.47 12.78
C PHE A 26 -7.93 6.36 13.33
N PRO A 27 -7.31 5.16 13.34
CA PRO A 27 -5.95 5.01 13.86
C PRO A 27 -4.94 5.78 13.01
N SER A 28 -3.89 6.31 13.65
CA SER A 28 -2.84 7.08 12.99
C SER A 28 -1.40 6.60 13.33
N PRO A 29 -1.11 5.29 13.38
CA PRO A 29 0.18 4.80 13.84
C PRO A 29 1.36 5.22 12.93
N PHE A 30 1.15 5.41 11.63
CA PHE A 30 2.21 5.95 10.76
C PHE A 30 2.52 7.39 11.14
N TYR A 31 1.51 8.21 11.43
CA TYR A 31 1.72 9.57 11.94
C TYR A 31 2.50 9.55 13.25
N ASP A 32 2.09 8.70 14.19
CA ASP A 32 2.70 8.59 15.52
C ASP A 32 4.17 8.16 15.43
N LEU A 33 4.50 7.29 14.47
CA LEU A 33 5.86 6.88 14.16
C LEU A 33 6.66 7.92 13.36
N GLY A 34 6.03 8.98 12.85
CA GLY A 34 6.69 10.05 12.08
C GLY A 34 6.70 9.85 10.55
N TYR A 35 5.97 8.85 10.04
CA TYR A 35 5.80 8.64 8.60
C TYR A 35 4.80 9.63 7.99
N LYS A 36 5.14 10.12 6.80
CA LYS A 36 4.32 11.07 6.02
C LYS A 36 4.23 10.63 4.57
N VAL A 37 3.11 10.94 3.92
CA VAL A 37 2.96 10.78 2.47
C VAL A 37 3.91 11.73 1.74
N MET A 38 4.74 11.18 0.86
CA MET A 38 5.67 11.92 0.03
C MET A 38 5.18 12.06 -1.40
N ALA A 39 4.57 11.00 -1.93
CA ALA A 39 4.08 10.97 -3.30
C ALA A 39 2.93 9.96 -3.44
N ILE A 40 2.06 10.20 -4.40
CA ILE A 40 0.96 9.31 -4.82
C ILE A 40 1.11 9.11 -6.33
N GLU A 41 1.06 7.87 -6.78
CA GLU A 41 1.15 7.47 -8.19
C GLU A 41 2.38 8.02 -8.95
N GLN A 42 3.46 8.33 -8.24
CA GLN A 42 4.67 8.86 -8.86
C GLN A 42 5.39 7.76 -9.63
N SER A 43 5.59 7.97 -10.93
CA SER A 43 6.38 7.08 -11.77
C SER A 43 7.83 7.54 -11.89
N PHE A 44 8.74 6.57 -12.01
CA PHE A 44 10.15 6.79 -12.27
C PHE A 44 10.77 5.58 -12.97
N VAL A 45 12.00 5.71 -13.44
CA VAL A 45 12.72 4.64 -14.15
C VAL A 45 13.73 3.98 -13.19
N ASN A 46 13.76 2.65 -13.13
CA ASN A 46 14.74 1.91 -12.32
C ASN A 46 16.09 1.76 -13.03
N GLY A 47 17.06 1.14 -12.35
CA GLY A 47 18.41 0.91 -12.87
C GLY A 47 18.51 0.01 -14.11
N LYS A 48 17.40 -0.59 -14.55
CA LYS A 48 17.28 -1.40 -15.78
C LYS A 48 16.56 -0.66 -16.92
N GLY A 49 16.20 0.60 -16.74
CA GLY A 49 15.47 1.37 -17.75
C GLY A 49 13.98 1.04 -17.80
N LYS A 50 13.44 0.36 -16.78
CA LYS A 50 12.02 -0.01 -16.70
C LYS A 50 11.26 0.97 -15.82
N THR A 51 10.03 1.28 -16.22
CA THR A 51 9.14 2.16 -15.46
C THR A 51 8.61 1.44 -14.23
N VAL A 52 8.64 2.15 -13.11
CA VAL A 52 8.10 1.77 -11.82
C VAL A 52 7.07 2.84 -11.44
N LYS A 53 5.92 2.44 -10.90
CA LYS A 53 4.86 3.35 -10.47
C LYS A 53 4.21 2.79 -9.19
N PRO A 54 4.82 2.99 -8.00
CA PRO A 54 4.14 2.69 -6.75
C PRO A 54 2.90 3.56 -6.58
N ASP A 55 1.88 3.02 -5.93
CA ASP A 55 0.62 3.72 -5.71
C ASP A 55 0.78 4.83 -4.67
N ILE A 56 1.57 4.59 -3.62
CA ILE A 56 1.88 5.60 -2.62
C ILE A 56 3.28 5.41 -2.04
N ILE A 57 3.96 6.51 -1.78
CA ILE A 57 5.28 6.52 -1.13
C ILE A 57 5.15 7.29 0.18
N ILE A 58 5.54 6.67 1.28
CA ILE A 58 5.65 7.31 2.59
C ILE A 58 7.11 7.35 3.06
N ALA A 59 7.46 8.34 3.86
CA ALA A 59 8.80 8.47 4.42
C ALA A 59 8.76 8.81 5.90
N ASN A 60 9.77 8.32 6.62
CA ASN A 60 10.13 8.80 7.94
C ASN A 60 11.49 9.49 7.84
N GLN A 61 11.49 10.81 7.99
CA GLN A 61 12.72 11.61 7.85
C GLN A 61 13.71 11.35 8.98
N ASP A 62 13.22 11.22 10.22
CA ASP A 62 14.06 11.01 11.40
C ASP A 62 14.73 9.63 11.39
N LYS A 63 14.03 8.64 10.83
CA LYS A 63 14.59 7.30 10.62
C LYS A 63 15.39 7.17 9.34
N SER A 64 15.26 8.11 8.40
CA SER A 64 15.81 8.00 7.05
C SER A 64 15.40 6.70 6.35
N ILE A 65 14.10 6.40 6.35
CA ILE A 65 13.49 5.23 5.70
C ILE A 65 12.34 5.65 4.78
N LEU A 66 12.30 5.08 3.58
CA LEU A 66 11.18 5.17 2.63
C LEU A 66 10.41 3.85 2.56
N VAL A 67 9.10 3.92 2.36
CA VAL A 67 8.27 2.75 2.02
C VAL A 67 7.44 3.07 0.79
N LEU A 68 7.63 2.27 -0.26
CA LEU A 68 6.88 2.33 -1.51
C LEU A 68 5.79 1.26 -1.41
N PHE A 69 4.53 1.66 -1.40
CA PHE A 69 3.39 0.76 -1.33
C PHE A 69 2.77 0.51 -2.70
N GLU A 70 2.41 -0.74 -2.94
CA GLU A 70 1.56 -1.19 -4.03
C GLU A 70 0.30 -1.85 -3.45
N ALA A 71 -0.87 -1.35 -3.81
CA ALA A 71 -2.15 -1.91 -3.41
C ALA A 71 -2.62 -2.99 -4.39
N LYS A 72 -3.16 -4.10 -3.87
CA LYS A 72 -3.73 -5.18 -4.70
C LYS A 72 -5.10 -5.61 -4.18
N SER A 73 -6.12 -5.34 -4.99
CA SER A 73 -7.51 -5.69 -4.69
C SER A 73 -7.81 -7.18 -4.91
N CYS A 74 -7.32 -7.74 -6.02
CA CYS A 74 -7.66 -9.10 -6.48
C CYS A 74 -6.57 -9.80 -7.28
N LYS A 75 -5.60 -9.04 -7.79
CA LYS A 75 -4.66 -9.53 -8.80
C LYS A 75 -3.37 -10.00 -8.14
N ASN A 76 -2.80 -11.06 -8.70
CA ASN A 76 -1.41 -11.42 -8.45
C ASN A 76 -0.54 -10.21 -8.82
N ALA A 77 0.57 -10.03 -8.12
CA ALA A 77 1.58 -9.14 -8.63
C ALA A 77 2.15 -9.75 -9.92
N GLU A 78 2.09 -9.00 -11.01
CA GLU A 78 2.66 -9.44 -12.29
C GLU A 78 4.18 -9.59 -12.12
N LEU A 79 4.75 -10.68 -12.66
CA LEU A 79 6.19 -10.95 -12.51
C LEU A 79 7.04 -9.79 -13.02
N GLU A 80 6.66 -9.17 -14.14
CA GLU A 80 7.37 -7.99 -14.63
C GLU A 80 7.31 -6.82 -13.63
N GLN A 81 6.18 -6.61 -12.96
CA GLN A 81 6.06 -5.57 -11.94
C GLN A 81 6.97 -5.87 -10.74
N LEU A 82 6.95 -7.12 -10.24
CA LEU A 82 7.81 -7.56 -9.14
C LEU A 82 9.30 -7.38 -9.48
N ASP A 83 9.72 -7.81 -10.67
CA ASP A 83 11.09 -7.64 -11.17
C ASP A 83 11.46 -6.16 -11.32
N ASN A 84 10.53 -5.32 -11.79
CA ASN A 84 10.77 -3.89 -11.93
C ASN A 84 11.01 -3.23 -10.57
N TYR A 85 10.23 -3.57 -9.55
CA TYR A 85 10.46 -3.12 -8.18
C TYR A 85 11.79 -3.62 -7.63
N TYR A 86 12.16 -4.87 -7.93
CA TYR A 86 13.35 -5.52 -7.34
C TYR A 86 14.65 -4.87 -7.82
N ASN A 87 14.59 -4.31 -9.03
CA ASN A 87 15.71 -3.63 -9.66
C ASN A 87 15.82 -2.14 -9.29
N ILE A 88 15.00 -1.63 -8.38
CA ILE A 88 15.17 -0.27 -7.84
C ILE A 88 16.45 -0.20 -7.01
N LYS A 89 17.24 0.84 -7.24
CA LYS A 89 18.41 1.19 -6.44
C LYS A 89 18.22 2.56 -5.83
N SER A 90 18.93 2.85 -4.73
CA SER A 90 18.91 4.16 -4.07
C SER A 90 19.17 5.31 -5.04
N LYS A 91 20.10 5.14 -5.99
CA LYS A 91 20.39 6.15 -7.02
C LYS A 91 19.20 6.47 -7.94
N ASP A 92 18.29 5.52 -8.14
CA ASP A 92 17.11 5.71 -8.98
C ASP A 92 16.08 6.58 -8.25
N LEU A 93 15.93 6.38 -6.94
CA LEU A 93 15.10 7.22 -6.09
C LEU A 93 15.60 8.67 -6.03
N ILE A 94 16.93 8.89 -6.04
CA ILE A 94 17.52 10.23 -6.11
C ILE A 94 17.32 10.83 -7.51
N ASN A 95 17.86 10.16 -8.53
CA ASN A 95 18.04 10.77 -9.84
C ASN A 95 16.76 10.79 -10.68
N ASN A 96 15.89 9.79 -10.49
CA ASN A 96 14.73 9.57 -11.34
C ASN A 96 13.41 9.83 -10.60
N ALA A 97 13.35 9.61 -9.29
CA ALA A 97 12.18 9.98 -8.46
C ALA A 97 12.35 11.32 -7.72
N GLY A 98 13.55 11.91 -7.69
CA GLY A 98 13.77 13.24 -7.12
C GLY A 98 13.74 13.31 -5.59
N PHE A 99 13.91 12.19 -4.90
CA PHE A 99 13.98 12.17 -3.43
C PHE A 99 15.36 12.58 -2.92
N ASN A 100 15.39 13.33 -1.83
CA ASN A 100 16.63 13.61 -1.11
C ASN A 100 17.16 12.33 -0.46
N ARG A 101 18.46 12.08 -0.60
CA ARG A 101 19.13 10.89 -0.05
C ARG A 101 18.88 10.69 1.46
N GLU A 102 18.84 11.78 2.22
CA GLU A 102 18.60 11.77 3.68
C GLU A 102 17.26 11.11 4.07
N LEU A 103 16.30 11.01 3.14
CA LEU A 103 15.01 10.35 3.38
C LEU A 103 15.11 8.82 3.45
N PHE A 104 16.19 8.21 2.94
CA PHE A 104 16.32 6.76 2.82
C PHE A 104 17.77 6.27 2.96
N ASP A 105 18.59 6.98 3.73
CA ASP A 105 19.98 6.56 3.98
C ASP A 105 20.06 5.22 4.74
N LYS A 106 19.03 4.85 5.52
CA LYS A 106 18.92 3.52 6.12
C LYS A 106 18.28 2.47 5.21
N GLY A 107 17.79 2.88 4.04
CA GLY A 107 17.18 2.01 3.05
C GLY A 107 15.73 2.37 2.73
N PHE A 108 15.12 1.55 1.89
CA PHE A 108 13.71 1.63 1.55
C PHE A 108 13.11 0.23 1.45
N ASN A 109 11.81 0.12 1.70
CA ASN A 109 11.05 -1.09 1.43
C ASN A 109 10.13 -0.87 0.22
N VAL A 110 9.97 -1.90 -0.60
CA VAL A 110 8.77 -2.04 -1.46
C VAL A 110 7.82 -2.97 -0.71
N SER A 111 6.61 -2.51 -0.44
CA SER A 111 5.62 -3.25 0.33
C SER A 111 4.31 -3.39 -0.43
N TYR A 112 3.69 -4.54 -0.29
CA TYR A 112 2.38 -4.80 -0.87
C TYR A 112 1.30 -4.73 0.20
N PHE A 113 0.19 -4.09 -0.13
CA PHE A 113 -1.01 -4.05 0.70
C PHE A 113 -2.17 -4.70 -0.05
N CYS A 114 -2.77 -5.74 0.52
CA CYS A 114 -3.86 -6.46 -0.13
C CYS A 114 -5.02 -6.74 0.82
N TYR A 115 -6.17 -7.13 0.29
CA TYR A 115 -7.23 -7.70 1.11
C TYR A 115 -6.92 -9.17 1.45
N LYS A 116 -7.42 -9.64 2.60
CA LYS A 116 -7.46 -11.07 2.94
C LYS A 116 -8.22 -11.87 1.88
N LEU A 117 -9.36 -11.34 1.48
CA LEU A 117 -10.32 -11.99 0.60
C LEU A 117 -10.61 -11.08 -0.58
N THR A 118 -11.06 -11.63 -1.70
CA THR A 118 -11.73 -10.90 -2.78
C THR A 118 -12.84 -11.72 -3.41
N PHE A 119 -13.52 -11.19 -4.42
CA PHE A 119 -14.57 -11.86 -5.18
C PHE A 119 -14.23 -11.87 -6.68
N ILE A 120 -14.32 -13.03 -7.32
CA ILE A 120 -14.23 -13.20 -8.78
C ILE A 120 -15.51 -13.91 -9.21
N ASP A 121 -16.29 -13.30 -10.09
CA ASP A 121 -17.55 -13.87 -10.60
C ASP A 121 -18.44 -14.48 -9.49
N GLU A 122 -18.61 -13.72 -8.39
CA GLU A 122 -19.36 -14.06 -7.18
C GLU A 122 -18.69 -15.08 -6.23
N GLU A 123 -17.56 -15.67 -6.61
CA GLU A 123 -16.81 -16.59 -5.75
C GLU A 123 -15.83 -15.85 -4.83
N LYS A 124 -15.92 -16.13 -3.53
CA LYS A 124 -15.02 -15.60 -2.51
C LYS A 124 -13.68 -16.35 -2.58
N VAL A 125 -12.60 -15.63 -2.89
CA VAL A 125 -11.24 -16.17 -3.01
C VAL A 125 -10.27 -15.50 -2.04
N LEU A 126 -9.22 -16.21 -1.63
CA LEU A 126 -8.13 -15.66 -0.80
C LEU A 126 -7.17 -14.84 -1.66
N ALA A 127 -7.37 -13.53 -1.71
CA ALA A 127 -6.58 -12.63 -2.55
C ALA A 127 -5.09 -12.63 -2.15
N CYS A 128 -4.82 -12.70 -0.84
CA CYS A 128 -3.46 -12.66 -0.31
C CYS A 128 -2.63 -13.90 -0.69
N GLU A 129 -3.23 -15.09 -0.82
CA GLU A 129 -2.47 -16.32 -1.09
C GLU A 129 -1.73 -16.28 -2.43
N ASN A 130 -2.38 -15.78 -3.49
CA ASN A 130 -1.74 -15.75 -4.79
C ASN A 130 -0.65 -14.69 -4.88
N LEU A 131 -0.83 -13.57 -4.16
CA LEU A 131 0.21 -12.56 -4.00
C LEU A 131 1.41 -13.13 -3.24
N ILE A 132 1.18 -13.79 -2.10
CA ILE A 132 2.23 -14.47 -1.31
C ILE A 132 3.01 -15.44 -2.21
N LYS A 133 2.34 -16.35 -2.92
CA LYS A 133 3.00 -17.32 -3.84
C LYS A 133 3.86 -16.67 -4.92
N SER A 134 3.54 -15.43 -5.31
CA SER A 134 4.31 -14.69 -6.32
C SER A 134 5.56 -14.03 -5.72
N ILE A 135 5.56 -13.76 -4.42
CA ILE A 135 6.60 -13.03 -3.68
C ILE A 135 7.54 -13.97 -2.91
N GLU A 136 6.97 -14.95 -2.23
CA GLU A 136 7.65 -15.91 -1.35
C GLU A 136 8.84 -16.58 -2.05
N ASP A 137 9.93 -16.73 -1.30
CA ASP A 137 11.23 -17.27 -1.73
C ASP A 137 11.96 -16.51 -2.86
N LYS A 138 11.37 -15.46 -3.43
CA LYS A 138 11.92 -14.72 -4.58
C LYS A 138 12.25 -13.27 -4.28
N TYR A 139 11.44 -12.63 -3.42
CA TYR A 139 11.57 -11.22 -3.09
C TYR A 139 11.38 -11.03 -1.58
N ASP A 140 11.97 -9.95 -1.07
CA ASP A 140 11.95 -9.55 0.33
C ASP A 140 10.84 -8.52 0.65
N TYR A 141 9.85 -8.40 -0.22
CA TYR A 141 8.76 -7.42 -0.06
C TYR A 141 7.88 -7.74 1.14
N PRO A 142 7.74 -6.83 2.12
CA PRO A 142 6.78 -6.98 3.20
C PRO A 142 5.36 -6.93 2.64
N VAL A 143 4.53 -7.89 3.02
CA VAL A 143 3.12 -7.93 2.62
C VAL A 143 2.26 -7.73 3.84
N ILE A 144 1.46 -6.66 3.85
CA ILE A 144 0.41 -6.43 4.82
C ILE A 144 -0.95 -6.78 4.21
N MET A 145 -1.85 -7.27 5.06
CA MET A 145 -3.17 -7.77 4.67
C MET A 145 -4.25 -7.07 5.47
N PHE A 146 -5.22 -6.47 4.79
CA PHE A 146 -6.44 -5.95 5.39
C PHE A 146 -7.54 -7.01 5.42
N ASN A 147 -7.92 -7.43 6.61
CA ASN A 147 -9.11 -8.24 6.84
C ASN A 147 -10.31 -7.33 7.04
N LYS A 148 -11.03 -7.01 5.96
CA LYS A 148 -12.19 -6.12 5.99
C LYS A 148 -13.36 -6.67 6.83
N GLU A 149 -13.48 -7.99 6.97
CA GLU A 149 -14.58 -8.60 7.74
C GLU A 149 -14.38 -8.40 9.24
N ASP A 150 -13.13 -8.56 9.69
CA ASP A 150 -12.77 -8.44 11.11
C ASP A 150 -12.19 -7.05 11.46
N GLY A 151 -12.00 -6.18 10.46
CA GLY A 151 -11.53 -4.81 10.63
C GLY A 151 -10.11 -4.70 11.17
N PHE A 152 -9.13 -5.40 10.59
CA PHE A 152 -7.74 -5.26 11.02
C PHE A 152 -6.71 -5.42 9.89
N ILE A 153 -5.50 -4.90 10.11
CA ILE A 153 -4.31 -5.12 9.28
C ILE A 153 -3.30 -5.96 10.04
N SER A 154 -2.64 -6.87 9.35
CA SER A 154 -1.49 -7.64 9.87
C SER A 154 -0.42 -7.84 8.81
N LEU A 155 0.83 -8.01 9.24
CA LEU A 155 1.95 -8.48 8.41
C LEU A 155 1.78 -9.98 8.17
N ILE A 156 1.91 -10.41 6.92
CA ILE A 156 1.67 -11.81 6.51
C ILE A 156 2.86 -12.43 5.77
N LEU A 157 3.84 -11.64 5.34
CA LEU A 157 5.05 -12.11 4.66
C LEU A 157 6.18 -11.09 4.79
N ASN A 158 7.42 -11.58 4.98
CA ASN A 158 8.66 -10.80 5.12
C ASN A 158 8.60 -9.72 6.21
N GLU A 159 9.65 -8.92 6.35
CA GLU A 159 9.80 -7.90 7.39
C GLU A 159 10.26 -6.57 6.80
N TYR A 160 9.76 -5.47 7.38
CA TYR A 160 10.25 -4.13 7.09
C TYR A 160 11.65 -3.93 7.68
N ILE A 161 12.40 -2.98 7.12
CA ILE A 161 13.68 -2.53 7.69
C ILE A 161 13.47 -1.83 9.05
N ASP A 162 12.28 -1.26 9.26
CA ASP A 162 11.89 -0.58 10.49
C ASP A 162 11.19 -1.54 11.48
N ASP A 163 11.88 -1.88 12.57
CA ASP A 163 11.36 -2.78 13.61
C ASP A 163 10.05 -2.28 14.26
N GLU A 164 9.81 -0.96 14.28
CA GLU A 164 8.55 -0.42 14.80
C GLU A 164 7.37 -0.70 13.85
N LEU A 165 7.62 -0.76 12.54
CA LEU A 165 6.61 -1.22 11.58
C LEU A 165 6.35 -2.72 11.73
N ASN A 166 7.41 -3.52 11.92
CA ASN A 166 7.26 -4.95 12.21
C ASN A 166 6.44 -5.17 13.48
N THR A 167 6.74 -4.43 14.54
CA THR A 167 6.00 -4.51 15.82
C THR A 167 4.54 -4.10 15.64
N LEU A 168 4.28 -3.00 14.92
CA LEU A 168 2.93 -2.52 14.64
C LEU A 168 2.07 -3.57 13.92
N PHE A 169 2.62 -4.21 12.89
CA PHE A 169 1.86 -5.12 12.03
C PHE A 169 1.93 -6.60 12.43
N ASN A 170 2.90 -7.00 13.27
CA ASN A 170 2.86 -8.28 13.97
C ASN A 170 1.80 -8.26 15.10
N GLY A 171 1.46 -7.06 15.60
CA GLY A 171 0.23 -6.83 16.34
C GLY A 171 -1.01 -6.82 15.44
N ILE A 172 -2.19 -6.85 16.06
CA ILE A 172 -3.45 -6.59 15.34
C ILE A 172 -3.65 -5.07 15.31
N LEU A 173 -3.51 -4.46 14.12
CA LEU A 173 -3.87 -3.06 13.92
C LEU A 173 -5.35 -2.97 13.56
N GLU A 174 -6.20 -2.61 14.52
CA GLU A 174 -7.63 -2.43 14.30
C GLU A 174 -7.94 -1.25 13.36
N ILE A 175 -8.77 -1.48 12.35
CA ILE A 175 -9.24 -0.51 11.37
C ILE A 175 -10.78 -0.42 11.46
N PRO A 176 -11.34 0.73 11.88
CA PRO A 176 -12.78 0.94 11.88
C PRO A 176 -13.29 1.08 10.44
N THR A 177 -13.89 0.01 9.92
CA THR A 177 -14.27 -0.12 8.50
C THR A 177 -15.34 0.86 8.05
N ASP A 178 -16.16 1.36 8.98
CA ASP A 178 -17.17 2.41 8.79
C ASP A 178 -16.57 3.83 8.77
N LYS A 179 -15.30 3.98 9.14
CA LYS A 179 -14.61 5.27 9.28
C LYS A 179 -13.39 5.41 8.39
N ILE A 180 -13.18 4.50 7.43
CA ILE A 180 -12.10 4.62 6.44
C ILE A 180 -12.26 5.96 5.72
N PRO A 181 -11.23 6.82 5.73
CA PRO A 181 -11.33 8.15 5.15
C PRO A 181 -11.44 8.07 3.62
N ARG A 182 -12.25 8.91 2.98
CA ARG A 182 -12.35 9.00 1.51
C ARG A 182 -11.58 10.21 1.01
N LEU A 183 -10.25 10.10 0.98
CA LEU A 183 -9.34 11.18 0.57
C LEU A 183 -9.08 11.13 -0.94
N LEU A 184 -8.83 9.93 -1.45
CA LEU A 184 -8.89 9.61 -2.87
C LEU A 184 -10.35 9.27 -3.19
N LYS A 185 -11.06 10.22 -3.82
CA LYS A 185 -12.49 10.12 -4.12
C LYS A 185 -12.80 9.62 -5.52
N PHE A 186 -11.87 9.82 -6.45
CA PHE A 186 -12.04 9.55 -7.87
C PHE A 186 -10.72 9.05 -8.44
N ASP A 187 -10.82 8.02 -9.26
CA ASP A 187 -9.75 7.50 -10.10
C ASP A 187 -10.21 7.43 -11.57
N GLN A 188 -9.34 6.92 -12.43
CA GLN A 188 -9.62 6.74 -13.85
C GLN A 188 -10.73 5.72 -14.17
N HIS A 189 -11.15 4.91 -13.18
CA HIS A 189 -12.21 3.91 -13.31
C HIS A 189 -13.54 4.39 -12.72
N THR A 190 -13.55 5.54 -12.05
CA THR A 190 -14.73 6.05 -11.37
C THR A 190 -15.82 6.43 -12.37
N THR A 191 -17.01 5.88 -12.17
CA THR A 191 -18.15 6.07 -13.05
C THR A 191 -18.82 7.42 -12.80
N LYS A 192 -19.51 7.94 -13.83
CA LYS A 192 -20.33 9.17 -13.71
C LYS A 192 -21.41 9.06 -12.63
N GLN A 193 -21.85 7.85 -12.28
CA GLN A 193 -22.87 7.63 -11.26
C GLN A 193 -22.28 7.75 -9.84
N GLU A 194 -21.07 7.24 -9.62
CA GLU A 194 -20.34 7.39 -8.36
C GLU A 194 -20.00 8.86 -8.07
N ILE A 195 -19.64 9.62 -9.11
CA ILE A 195 -19.46 11.09 -9.01
C ILE A 195 -20.76 11.75 -8.53
N LYS A 196 -21.90 11.41 -9.12
CA LYS A 196 -23.19 12.03 -8.78
C LYS A 196 -23.67 11.71 -7.35
N ASN A 197 -23.37 10.52 -6.85
CA ASN A 197 -23.83 10.08 -5.52
C ASN A 197 -23.05 10.73 -4.36
N GLU A 198 -21.87 11.33 -4.60
CA GLU A 198 -21.09 12.07 -3.58
C GLU A 198 -21.52 13.54 -3.41
N TYR A 199 -22.34 14.09 -4.33
CA TYR A 199 -22.81 15.49 -4.30
C TYR A 199 -24.28 15.67 -3.87
N ILE A 200 -24.90 14.64 -3.27
CA ILE A 200 -26.28 14.68 -2.74
C ILE A 200 -26.25 14.51 -1.23
#